data_AF-A0A3S1C8S5-F1
#
_entry.id   AF-A0A3S1C8S5-F1
#
_cell.length_a   1.000
_cell.length_b   1.000
_cell.length_c   1.000
_cell.angle_alpha   90.00
_cell.angle_beta   90.00
_cell.angle_gamma   90.00
#
_symmetry.space_group_name_H-M   'P 1'
#
loop_
_entity.id
_entity.type
_entity.pdbx_description
1 polymer ?
#
loop_
_entity_poly.entity_id
_entity_poly.type
_entity_poly.pdbx_seq_one_letter_code
_entity_poly.pdbx_strand_id
1 'polypeptide(L)'
;VIASSPEEREMLLNQPMIQPTLALAAEADVTFIGIGDLGPKAPLYEDGFISESELKALQKAGGIAEIVGWVFDREGRMIEGITNDRVSSASLPSREKSLVIALAMGERKLPGILAAANRRLINGLITDERTAAALLANI
;
A
#
# COMPACT_ATOMS: atom_id res chain seq x y z
N VAL A 1 2.25 -11.67 1.60
CA VAL A 1 1.55 -10.37 1.57
C VAL A 1 0.10 -10.54 2.00
N ILE A 2 -0.70 -11.41 1.38
CA ILE A 2 -2.08 -11.69 1.82
C ILE A 2 -2.15 -13.12 2.37
N ALA A 3 -2.63 -13.29 3.60
CA ALA A 3 -2.95 -14.60 4.18
C ALA A 3 -4.30 -15.12 3.68
N SER A 4 -4.58 -16.42 3.83
CA SER A 4 -5.86 -17.01 3.46
C SER A 4 -7.02 -16.55 4.37
N SER A 5 -6.74 -16.24 5.63
CA SER A 5 -7.72 -15.72 6.60
C SER A 5 -7.10 -14.74 7.61
N PRO A 6 -7.91 -13.93 8.33
CA PRO A 6 -7.42 -13.07 9.40
C PRO A 6 -6.73 -13.85 10.53
N GLU A 7 -7.24 -15.06 10.84
CA GLU A 7 -6.67 -15.94 11.85
C GLU A 7 -5.30 -16.48 11.41
N GLU A 8 -5.14 -16.85 10.13
CA GLU A 8 -3.82 -17.24 9.60
C GLU A 8 -2.85 -16.06 9.64
N ARG A 9 -3.30 -14.85 9.26
CA ARG A 9 -2.48 -13.64 9.38
C ARG A 9 -1.98 -13.48 10.80
N GLU A 10 -2.86 -13.56 11.80
CA GLU A 10 -2.49 -13.44 13.21
C GLU A 10 -1.50 -14.55 13.62
N MET A 11 -1.75 -15.80 13.22
CA MET A 11 -0.86 -16.93 13.49
C MET A 11 0.54 -16.72 12.90
N LEU A 12 0.63 -16.22 11.66
CA LEU A 12 1.89 -15.92 11.00
C LEU A 12 2.64 -14.78 11.70
N LEU A 13 1.95 -13.67 11.97
CA LEU A 13 2.57 -12.51 12.61
C LEU A 13 3.04 -12.83 14.04
N ASN A 14 2.36 -13.74 14.75
CA ASN A 14 2.73 -14.16 16.10
C ASN A 14 3.88 -15.20 16.15
N GLN A 15 4.42 -15.64 15.01
CA GLN A 15 5.56 -16.55 15.02
C GLN A 15 6.81 -15.86 15.60
N PRO A 16 7.49 -16.47 16.60
CA PRO A 16 8.68 -15.89 17.22
C PRO A 16 9.81 -15.57 16.23
N MET A 17 9.88 -16.28 15.10
CA MET A 17 10.90 -16.03 14.07
C MET A 17 10.56 -14.83 13.16
N ILE A 18 9.28 -14.46 13.05
CA ILE A 18 8.84 -13.33 12.20
C ILE A 18 8.95 -12.01 12.97
N GLN A 19 8.62 -12.02 14.26
CA GLN A 19 8.58 -10.84 15.13
C GLN A 19 9.86 -9.97 15.09
N PRO A 20 11.09 -10.51 15.21
CA PRO A 20 12.31 -9.70 15.14
C PRO A 20 12.49 -8.99 13.79
N THR A 21 12.09 -9.63 12.69
CA THR A 21 12.18 -9.03 11.34
C THR A 21 11.21 -7.86 11.21
N LEU A 22 9.99 -7.99 11.73
CA LEU A 22 9.00 -6.90 11.73
C LEU A 22 9.43 -5.74 12.63
N ALA A 23 10.01 -6.04 13.79
CA ALA A 23 10.56 -5.03 14.70
C ALA A 23 11.69 -4.25 14.03
N LEU A 24 12.64 -4.94 13.39
CA LEU A 24 13.73 -4.30 12.65
C LEU A 24 13.23 -3.43 11.49
N ALA A 25 12.21 -3.89 10.76
CA ALA A 25 11.60 -3.10 9.69
C ALA A 25 10.94 -1.81 10.21
N ALA A 26 10.35 -1.84 11.41
CA ALA A 26 9.75 -0.66 12.03
C ALA A 26 10.78 0.39 12.49
N GLU A 27 12.05 0.00 12.67
CA GLU A 27 13.16 0.86 13.05
C GLU A 27 13.93 1.46 11.86
N ALA A 28 13.51 1.17 10.62
CA ALA A 28 14.21 1.65 9.43
C ALA A 28 14.24 3.19 9.35
N ASP A 29 15.45 3.77 9.27
CA ASP A 29 15.64 5.21 9.05
C ASP A 29 15.10 5.66 7.68
N VAL A 30 15.23 4.79 6.67
CA VAL A 30 14.75 5.01 5.30
C VAL A 30 14.03 3.76 4.81
N THR A 31 12.83 3.94 4.27
CA THR A 31 11.97 2.89 3.73
C THR A 31 11.57 3.22 2.30
N PHE A 32 11.78 2.28 1.38
CA PHE A 32 11.39 2.41 -0.02
C PHE A 32 10.18 1.51 -0.29
N ILE A 33 9.09 2.08 -0.83
CA ILE A 33 7.86 1.34 -1.14
C ILE A 33 7.36 1.64 -2.55
N GLY A 34 6.59 0.72 -3.13
CA GLY A 34 5.80 0.98 -4.32
C GLY A 34 4.40 1.49 -3.96
N ILE A 35 3.79 2.23 -4.88
CA ILE A 35 2.34 2.47 -4.90
C ILE A 35 1.78 1.75 -6.13
N GLY A 36 0.78 0.89 -5.94
CA GLY A 36 0.06 0.19 -7.00
C GLY A 36 -1.29 0.84 -7.30
N ASP A 37 -1.76 0.75 -8.55
CA ASP A 37 -3.17 1.01 -8.87
C ASP A 37 -4.04 -0.18 -8.45
N LEU A 38 -5.36 0.02 -8.39
CA LEU A 38 -6.33 -1.05 -8.10
C LEU A 38 -7.20 -1.34 -9.34
N GLY A 39 -6.56 -1.58 -10.49
CA GLY A 39 -7.21 -1.87 -11.76
C GLY A 39 -7.17 -3.37 -12.16
N PRO A 40 -7.80 -3.74 -13.28
CA PRO A 40 -7.79 -5.12 -13.79
C PRO A 40 -6.41 -5.59 -14.29
N LYS A 41 -5.44 -4.68 -14.39
CA LYS A 41 -4.03 -4.95 -14.73
C LYS A 41 -3.08 -4.63 -13.58
N ALA A 42 -3.62 -4.53 -12.36
CA ALA A 42 -2.80 -4.29 -11.18
C ALA A 42 -2.09 -5.58 -10.78
N PRO A 43 -0.79 -5.54 -10.43
CA PRO A 43 -0.06 -6.73 -9.99
C PRO A 43 -0.72 -7.45 -8.81
N LEU A 44 -1.34 -6.70 -7.88
CA LEU A 44 -2.08 -7.29 -6.76
C LEU A 44 -3.15 -8.32 -7.23
N TYR A 45 -3.76 -8.09 -8.39
CA TYR A 45 -4.71 -9.01 -9.01
C TYR A 45 -4.06 -9.97 -10.01
N GLU A 46 -3.25 -9.47 -10.96
CA GLU A 46 -2.65 -10.29 -12.02
C GLU A 46 -1.72 -11.39 -11.47
N ASP A 47 -1.03 -11.12 -10.36
CA ASP A 47 -0.15 -12.09 -9.70
C ASP A 47 -0.91 -13.05 -8.76
N GLY A 48 -2.24 -12.89 -8.64
CA GLY A 48 -3.11 -13.79 -7.89
C GLY A 48 -3.11 -13.60 -6.37
N PHE A 49 -2.67 -12.45 -5.85
CA PHE A 49 -2.78 -12.16 -4.41
C PHE A 49 -4.23 -11.94 -3.95
N ILE A 50 -5.08 -11.47 -4.86
CA ILE A 50 -6.52 -11.35 -4.65
C ILE A 50 -7.30 -11.92 -5.83
N SER A 51 -8.50 -12.42 -5.55
CA SER A 51 -9.48 -12.85 -6.55
C SER A 51 -10.19 -11.67 -7.22
N GLU A 52 -10.85 -11.92 -8.34
CA GLU A 52 -11.66 -10.91 -9.02
C GLU A 52 -12.81 -10.39 -8.13
N SER A 53 -13.41 -11.26 -7.31
CA SER A 53 -14.46 -10.86 -6.37
C SER A 53 -13.93 -9.94 -5.27
N GLU A 54 -12.73 -10.20 -4.76
CA GLU A 54 -12.07 -9.33 -3.78
C GLU A 54 -11.66 -8.00 -4.40
N LEU A 55 -11.11 -7.99 -5.62
CA LEU A 55 -10.81 -6.76 -6.36
C LEU A 55 -12.06 -5.88 -6.50
N LYS A 56 -13.17 -6.47 -6.95
CA LYS A 56 -14.46 -5.75 -7.10
C LYS A 56 -14.98 -5.27 -5.74
N ALA A 57 -14.83 -6.07 -4.68
CA ALA A 57 -15.26 -5.68 -3.35
C ALA A 57 -14.46 -4.49 -2.81
N LEU A 58 -13.13 -4.49 -2.99
CA LEU A 58 -12.25 -3.38 -2.62
C LEU A 58 -12.56 -2.11 -3.41
N GLN A 59 -12.76 -2.22 -4.72
CA GLN A 59 -13.18 -1.09 -5.56
C GLN A 59 -14.55 -0.54 -5.12
N LYS A 60 -15.51 -1.42 -4.81
CA LYS A 60 -16.84 -1.03 -4.30
C LYS A 60 -16.76 -0.34 -2.94
N ALA A 61 -15.79 -0.72 -2.11
CA ALA A 61 -15.50 -0.07 -0.84
C ALA A 61 -14.78 1.28 -0.99
N GLY A 62 -14.45 1.70 -2.21
CA GLY A 62 -13.79 2.98 -2.50
C GLY A 62 -12.27 2.90 -2.64
N GLY A 63 -11.69 1.68 -2.61
CA GLY A 63 -10.26 1.47 -2.83
C GLY A 63 -9.82 1.93 -4.22
N ILE A 64 -8.71 2.66 -4.28
CA ILE A 64 -8.16 3.19 -5.54
C ILE A 64 -6.71 2.77 -5.81
N ALA A 65 -5.99 2.41 -4.76
CA ALA A 65 -4.57 2.11 -4.81
C ALA A 65 -4.17 1.23 -3.62
N GLU A 66 -2.96 0.66 -3.70
CA GLU A 66 -2.38 -0.13 -2.63
C GLU A 66 -0.93 0.29 -2.33
N ILE A 67 -0.53 0.10 -1.08
CA ILE A 67 0.86 0.23 -0.61
C ILE A 67 1.16 -1.02 0.21
N VAL A 68 2.20 -1.76 -0.20
CA VAL A 68 2.63 -3.01 0.47
C VAL A 68 1.47 -3.98 0.78
N GLY A 69 0.48 -4.06 -0.13
CA GLY A 69 -0.68 -4.94 -0.01
C GLY A 69 -1.88 -4.34 0.71
N TRP A 70 -1.74 -3.20 1.40
CA TRP A 70 -2.88 -2.50 1.99
C TRP A 70 -3.53 -1.57 0.99
N VAL A 71 -4.83 -1.77 0.76
CA VAL A 71 -5.64 -0.94 -0.13
C VAL A 71 -6.17 0.29 0.63
N PHE A 72 -6.16 1.45 -0.01
CA PHE A 72 -6.67 2.70 0.54
C PHE A 72 -7.55 3.49 -0.44
N ASP A 73 -8.38 4.38 0.12
CA ASP A 73 -9.31 5.25 -0.59
C ASP A 73 -8.65 6.55 -1.13
N ARG A 74 -9.46 7.41 -1.77
CA ARG A 74 -8.97 8.68 -2.34
C ARG A 74 -8.45 9.68 -1.31
N GLU A 75 -8.80 9.52 -0.04
CA GLU A 75 -8.31 10.34 1.07
C GLU A 75 -7.14 9.67 1.80
N GLY A 76 -6.62 8.55 1.27
CA GLY A 76 -5.52 7.79 1.86
C GLY A 76 -5.90 7.01 3.11
N ARG A 77 -7.20 6.82 3.41
CA ARG A 77 -7.64 5.97 4.52
C ARG A 77 -7.63 4.52 4.06
N MET A 78 -7.08 3.64 4.91
CA MET A 78 -7.07 2.21 4.61
C MET A 78 -8.50 1.68 4.60
N ILE A 79 -8.81 0.83 3.62
CA ILE A 79 -10.07 0.11 3.58
C ILE A 79 -10.10 -0.88 4.75
N GLU A 80 -11.17 -0.87 5.56
CA GLU A 80 -11.34 -1.82 6.66
C GLU A 80 -11.95 -3.13 6.13
N GLY A 81 -11.49 -4.28 6.62
CA GLY A 81 -12.04 -5.57 6.22
C GLY A 81 -11.50 -6.13 4.90
N ILE A 82 -12.21 -7.12 4.37
CA ILE A 82 -11.98 -7.74 3.06
C ILE A 82 -10.58 -8.37 2.98
N THR A 83 -9.70 -7.80 2.17
CA THR A 83 -8.32 -8.27 1.98
C THR A 83 -7.39 -7.63 3.00
N ASN A 84 -7.67 -6.41 3.45
CA ASN A 84 -6.78 -5.68 4.36
C ASN A 84 -6.60 -6.38 5.71
N ASP A 85 -7.65 -7.06 6.21
CA ASP A 85 -7.60 -7.87 7.44
C ASP A 85 -6.67 -9.09 7.32
N ARG A 86 -6.23 -9.43 6.11
CA ARG A 86 -5.34 -10.57 5.83
C ARG A 86 -3.94 -10.13 5.41
N VAL A 87 -3.67 -8.84 5.34
CA VAL A 87 -2.35 -8.32 4.94
C VAL A 87 -1.31 -8.58 6.03
N SER A 88 -0.25 -9.32 5.68
CA SER A 88 0.82 -9.78 6.59
C SER A 88 2.18 -9.13 6.35
N SER A 89 2.25 -8.09 5.52
CA SER A 89 3.46 -7.27 5.33
C SER A 89 3.82 -6.48 6.60
N ALA A 90 5.04 -5.95 6.63
CA ALA A 90 5.46 -5.02 7.68
C ALA A 90 4.73 -3.68 7.56
N SER A 91 4.26 -3.15 8.69
CA SER A 91 3.61 -1.84 8.72
C SER A 91 4.57 -0.74 8.27
N LEU A 92 4.03 0.31 7.65
CA LEU A 92 4.82 1.51 7.35
C LEU A 92 5.36 2.11 8.65
N PRO A 93 6.67 2.43 8.73
CA PRO A 93 7.21 3.08 9.91
C PRO A 93 6.68 4.51 10.05
N SER A 94 6.87 5.07 11.25
CA SER A 94 6.41 6.44 11.53
C SER A 94 7.18 7.48 10.72
N ARG A 95 6.46 8.24 9.89
CA ARG A 95 7.02 9.33 9.08
C ARG A 95 7.55 10.52 9.89
N GLU A 96 7.30 10.54 11.20
CA GLU A 96 7.88 11.52 12.13
C GLU A 96 9.31 11.14 12.56
N LYS A 97 9.71 9.88 12.34
CA LYS A 97 11.02 9.34 12.74
C LYS A 97 11.81 8.73 11.58
N SER A 98 11.18 8.49 10.43
CA SER A 98 11.83 7.89 9.26
C SER A 98 11.41 8.53 7.94
N LEU A 99 12.23 8.32 6.91
CA LEU A 99 11.98 8.72 5.53
C LEU A 99 11.31 7.56 4.77
N VAL A 100 10.03 7.70 4.45
CA VAL A 100 9.24 6.75 3.66
C VAL A 100 9.08 7.29 2.25
N ILE A 101 9.84 6.71 1.32
CA ILE A 101 9.94 7.12 -0.08
C ILE A 101 9.13 6.18 -0.96
N ALA A 102 8.11 6.70 -1.64
CA ALA A 102 7.45 5.97 -2.71
C ALA A 102 8.26 5.99 -4.00
N LEU A 103 8.30 4.86 -4.70
CA LEU A 103 8.67 4.75 -6.11
C LEU A 103 7.42 4.44 -6.92
N ALA A 104 6.92 5.42 -7.66
CA ALA A 104 5.71 5.25 -8.46
C ALA A 104 5.67 6.23 -9.62
N MET A 105 5.19 5.79 -10.77
CA MET A 105 5.04 6.60 -11.98
C MET A 105 3.88 6.08 -12.83
N GLY A 106 3.35 6.95 -13.69
CA GLY A 106 2.33 6.63 -14.68
C GLY A 106 0.92 7.03 -14.26
N GLU A 107 0.11 7.33 -15.27
CA GLU A 107 -1.24 7.90 -15.14
C GLU A 107 -2.17 7.07 -14.24
N ARG A 108 -2.13 5.73 -14.35
CA ARG A 108 -2.99 4.84 -13.54
C ARG A 108 -2.73 4.94 -12.04
N LYS A 109 -1.50 5.30 -11.64
CA LYS A 109 -1.09 5.40 -10.24
C LYS A 109 -1.31 6.79 -9.67
N LEU A 110 -1.59 7.79 -10.51
CA LEU A 110 -1.67 9.19 -10.10
C LEU A 110 -2.67 9.44 -8.95
N PRO A 111 -3.90 8.88 -8.95
CA PRO A 111 -4.81 9.04 -7.81
C PRO A 111 -4.24 8.47 -6.51
N GLY A 112 -3.57 7.32 -6.58
CA GLY A 112 -2.93 6.67 -5.43
C GLY A 112 -1.75 7.46 -4.88
N ILE A 113 -0.90 7.98 -5.76
CA ILE A 113 0.26 8.81 -5.39
C ILE A 113 -0.22 10.09 -4.68
N LEU A 114 -1.23 10.76 -5.25
CA LEU A 114 -1.80 11.98 -4.66
C LEU A 114 -2.42 11.71 -3.29
N ALA A 115 -3.24 10.67 -3.16
CA ALA A 115 -3.86 10.28 -1.90
C ALA A 115 -2.81 9.92 -0.82
N ALA A 116 -1.77 9.16 -1.19
CA ALA A 116 -0.69 8.80 -0.29
C ALA A 116 0.10 10.03 0.19
N ALA A 117 0.43 10.96 -0.71
CA ALA A 117 1.11 12.21 -0.36
C ALA A 117 0.24 13.11 0.54
N ASN A 118 -1.02 13.32 0.19
CA ASN A 118 -1.95 14.20 0.93
C ASN A 118 -2.26 13.67 2.34
N ARG A 119 -2.42 12.35 2.49
CA ARG A 119 -2.59 11.71 3.80
C ARG A 119 -1.27 11.52 4.54
N ARG A 120 -0.17 12.02 3.96
CA ARG A 120 1.21 11.90 4.40
C ARG A 120 1.72 10.46 4.52
N LEU A 121 1.04 9.42 3.98
CA LEU A 121 1.46 8.00 4.09
C LEU A 121 2.93 7.80 3.71
N ILE A 122 3.41 8.66 2.82
CA ILE A 122 4.81 8.83 2.44
C ILE A 122 5.26 10.27 2.74
N ASN A 123 6.57 10.47 2.89
CA ASN A 123 7.19 11.80 3.00
C ASN A 123 8.34 12.01 1.99
N GLY A 124 8.51 11.08 1.05
CA GLY A 124 9.34 11.24 -0.16
C GLY A 124 8.70 10.56 -1.37
N LEU A 125 9.00 11.03 -2.57
CA LEU A 125 8.54 10.46 -3.82
C LEU A 125 9.65 10.49 -4.87
N ILE A 126 9.90 9.34 -5.50
CA ILE A 126 10.69 9.19 -6.71
C ILE A 126 9.73 8.83 -7.85
N THR A 127 9.66 9.68 -8.87
CA THR A 127 8.74 9.55 -10.00
C THR A 127 9.35 10.11 -11.28
N ASP A 128 8.66 9.98 -12.42
CA ASP A 128 9.08 10.56 -13.70
C ASP A 128 8.53 11.98 -13.92
N GLU A 129 9.08 12.69 -14.91
CA GLU A 129 8.70 14.07 -15.24
C GLU A 129 7.20 14.21 -15.52
N ARG A 130 6.62 13.26 -16.27
CA ARG A 130 5.21 13.29 -16.68
C ARG A 130 4.28 13.17 -15.48
N THR A 131 4.58 12.23 -14.57
CA THR A 131 3.79 12.03 -13.35
C THR A 131 3.95 13.21 -12.41
N ALA A 132 5.18 13.75 -12.25
CA ALA A 132 5.42 14.94 -11.44
C ALA A 132 4.62 16.16 -11.96
N ALA A 133 4.67 16.44 -13.26
CA ALA A 133 3.92 17.52 -13.87
C ALA A 133 2.40 17.36 -13.68
N ALA A 134 1.89 16.14 -13.87
CA ALA A 134 0.47 15.85 -13.68
C ALA A 134 0.04 15.95 -12.21
N LEU A 135 0.89 15.56 -11.25
CA LEU A 135 0.61 15.74 -9.83
C LEU A 135 0.50 17.22 -9.49
N LEU A 136 1.46 18.05 -9.93
CA LEU A 136 1.47 19.50 -9.71
C LEU A 136 0.25 20.22 -10.31
N ALA A 137 -0.28 19.73 -11.43
CA ALA A 137 -1.48 20.29 -12.05
C ALA A 137 -2.79 19.97 -11.30
N ASN A 138 -2.77 19.02 -10.35
CA ASN A 138 -3.92 18.57 -9.56
C ASN A 138 -3.78 18.89 -8.05
N ILE A 139 -2.83 19.77 -7.68
CA ILE A 139 -2.69 20.30 -6.30
C ILE A 139 -3.61 21.50 -6.11
#